data_AF-A0AAV9NJY4-F1
#
_entry.id   AF-A0AAV9NJY4-F1
#
_cell.length_a   1.000
_cell.length_b   1.000
_cell.length_c   1.000
_cell.angle_alpha   90.00
_cell.angle_beta   90.00
_cell.angle_gamma   90.00
#
_symmetry.space_group_name_H-M   'P 1'
#
loop_
_entity.id
_entity.type
_entity.pdbx_description
1 polymer ?
#
loop_
_entity_poly.entity_id
_entity_poly.type
_entity_poly.pdbx_seq_one_letter_code
_entity_poly.pdbx_strand_id
1 'polypeptide(L)'
;MDISEGIVSLADGKAISSDLIICADGISSRTRSTVIDIPSCSPRPLQDSVYRAMLPRAVMMSRPETDKLISTDSAQLFMGPKRALLAYPIAQGKLYNIAITALDTNPSSDTDRIGRWNDPVDINELKRLFHDFCPQVQSLLGLVETCTKWTIAEVPPLETWSSKSGRVVLLGDAAHAMSPHLAQGSAMAIEDAAVLGECLQRVESTQCNLTQALQWYEQIRKPRVERIAGLARQNGASMLLEDGPEQEQRDRKFGASLDANQSRVMTKVLSEAVADQNAPWATPAFSKWLYGFDALKDAQIRLERLSGLQNSQVTSAELRATN
;
A
#
# COMPACT_ATOMS: atom_id res chain seq x y z
N MET A 1 -3.36 -19.75 -19.76
CA MET A 1 -3.83 -20.38 -18.52
C MET A 1 -5.25 -20.84 -18.78
N ASP A 2 -5.56 -22.09 -18.45
CA ASP A 2 -6.90 -22.64 -18.47
C ASP A 2 -7.43 -22.62 -17.03
N ILE A 3 -8.39 -21.72 -16.76
CA ILE A 3 -8.92 -21.51 -15.40
C ILE A 3 -9.95 -22.58 -15.00
N SER A 4 -10.58 -23.25 -15.97
CA SER A 4 -11.53 -24.34 -15.73
C SER A 4 -10.81 -25.58 -15.21
N GLU A 5 -9.69 -25.90 -15.82
CA GLU A 5 -8.91 -27.11 -15.55
C GLU A 5 -7.73 -26.87 -14.58
N GLY A 6 -7.51 -25.62 -14.16
CA GLY A 6 -6.41 -25.29 -13.26
C GLY A 6 -5.03 -25.51 -13.90
N ILE A 7 -4.87 -25.17 -15.18
CA ILE A 7 -3.64 -25.41 -15.93
C ILE A 7 -2.91 -24.08 -16.25
N VAL A 8 -1.65 -23.98 -15.84
CA VAL A 8 -0.74 -22.90 -16.21
C VAL A 8 0.21 -23.37 -17.29
N SER A 9 0.34 -22.58 -18.36
CA SER A 9 1.33 -22.79 -19.42
C SER A 9 2.56 -21.93 -19.16
N LEU A 10 3.72 -22.55 -19.05
CA LEU A 10 5.00 -21.89 -18.84
C LEU A 10 5.62 -21.43 -20.17
N ALA A 11 6.61 -20.55 -20.08
CA ALA A 11 7.30 -19.99 -21.25
C ALA A 11 8.06 -21.04 -22.10
N ASP A 12 8.47 -22.15 -21.48
CA ASP A 12 9.12 -23.29 -22.16
C ASP A 12 8.11 -24.24 -22.84
N GLY A 13 6.81 -23.92 -22.80
CA GLY A 13 5.74 -24.72 -23.36
C GLY A 13 5.21 -25.82 -22.42
N LYS A 14 5.80 -26.00 -21.25
CA LYS A 14 5.31 -26.98 -20.25
C LYS A 14 3.97 -26.53 -19.67
N ALA A 15 3.06 -27.48 -19.50
CA ALA A 15 1.81 -27.29 -18.77
C ALA A 15 1.93 -27.87 -17.35
N ILE A 16 1.44 -27.13 -16.35
CA ILE A 16 1.33 -27.58 -14.97
C ILE A 16 -0.13 -27.53 -14.57
N SER A 17 -0.67 -28.65 -14.07
CA SER A 17 -2.02 -28.73 -13.50
C SER A 17 -1.94 -28.61 -11.98
N SER A 18 -2.92 -27.94 -11.38
CA SER A 18 -3.00 -27.73 -9.93
C SER A 18 -4.46 -27.59 -9.49
N ASP A 19 -4.76 -27.96 -8.24
CA ASP A 19 -6.10 -27.80 -7.68
C ASP A 19 -6.48 -26.32 -7.51
N LEU A 20 -5.49 -25.50 -7.12
CA LEU A 20 -5.58 -24.06 -6.94
C LEU A 20 -4.35 -23.37 -7.55
N ILE A 21 -4.58 -22.24 -8.22
CA ILE A 21 -3.56 -21.32 -8.71
C ILE A 21 -3.70 -20.00 -7.94
N ILE A 22 -2.62 -19.59 -7.27
CA ILE A 22 -2.54 -18.30 -6.58
C ILE A 22 -1.79 -17.31 -7.47
N CYS A 23 -2.50 -16.27 -7.89
CA CYS A 23 -2.01 -15.23 -8.77
C CYS A 23 -1.47 -14.05 -7.95
N ALA A 24 -0.16 -14.07 -7.69
CA ALA A 24 0.59 -13.04 -6.98
C ALA A 24 1.63 -12.36 -7.90
N ASP A 25 1.27 -12.16 -9.18
CA ASP A 25 2.14 -11.68 -10.26
C ASP A 25 2.19 -10.14 -10.40
N GLY A 26 1.78 -9.42 -9.35
CA GLY A 26 1.98 -7.98 -9.20
C GLY A 26 1.01 -7.10 -9.99
N ILE A 27 1.26 -5.79 -9.98
CA ILE A 27 0.36 -4.78 -10.58
C ILE A 27 0.12 -5.05 -12.07
N SER A 28 1.14 -5.46 -12.81
CA SER A 28 1.05 -5.81 -14.24
C SER A 28 0.58 -7.25 -14.48
N SER A 29 -0.19 -7.81 -13.54
CA SER A 29 -0.70 -9.19 -13.57
C SER A 29 -1.27 -9.57 -14.94
N ARG A 30 -0.74 -10.66 -15.49
CA ARG A 30 -1.26 -11.28 -16.72
C ARG A 30 -2.42 -12.22 -16.40
N THR A 31 -2.52 -12.66 -15.15
CA THR A 31 -3.57 -13.59 -14.70
C THR A 31 -4.83 -12.88 -14.21
N ARG A 32 -4.77 -11.57 -13.90
CA ARG A 32 -5.96 -10.82 -13.47
C ARG A 32 -7.08 -10.84 -14.49
N SER A 33 -6.77 -10.69 -15.77
CA SER A 33 -7.76 -10.73 -16.86
C SER A 33 -8.39 -12.11 -17.07
N THR A 34 -7.83 -13.17 -16.50
CA THR A 34 -8.44 -14.52 -16.58
C THR A 34 -9.39 -14.78 -15.42
N VAL A 35 -9.29 -14.00 -14.34
CA VAL A 35 -10.20 -14.09 -13.19
C VAL A 35 -11.45 -13.22 -13.42
N ILE A 36 -11.29 -12.10 -14.12
CA ILE A 36 -12.34 -11.10 -14.33
C ILE A 36 -12.62 -10.97 -15.83
N ASP A 37 -13.85 -11.23 -16.23
CA ASP A 37 -14.31 -11.17 -17.63
C ASP A 37 -14.42 -9.73 -18.20
N ILE A 38 -13.92 -8.71 -17.50
CA ILE A 38 -14.19 -7.29 -17.76
C ILE A 38 -12.90 -6.50 -18.06
N PRO A 39 -12.87 -5.64 -19.11
CA PRO A 39 -11.73 -4.76 -19.44
C PRO A 39 -11.29 -3.77 -18.35
N SER A 40 -12.12 -3.53 -17.33
CA SER A 40 -11.89 -2.49 -16.30
C SER A 40 -10.85 -2.86 -15.24
N CYS A 41 -10.22 -4.04 -15.35
CA CYS A 41 -9.24 -4.55 -14.39
C CYS A 41 -7.80 -4.07 -14.67
N SER A 42 -7.56 -3.23 -15.69
CA SER A 42 -6.22 -2.70 -15.95
C SER A 42 -5.79 -1.70 -14.88
N PRO A 43 -4.51 -1.65 -14.48
CA PRO A 43 -4.03 -0.65 -13.54
C PRO A 43 -4.17 0.74 -14.14
N ARG A 44 -4.49 1.72 -13.30
CA ARG A 44 -4.68 3.12 -13.69
C ARG A 44 -3.53 3.95 -13.12
N PRO A 45 -2.82 4.72 -13.94
CA PRO A 45 -1.83 5.65 -13.43
C PRO A 45 -2.54 6.72 -12.60
N LEU A 46 -1.93 7.09 -11.48
CA LEU A 46 -2.26 8.28 -10.71
C LEU A 46 -1.52 9.48 -11.28
N GLN A 47 -1.91 10.67 -10.83
CA GLN A 47 -1.25 11.92 -11.25
C GLN A 47 0.15 12.08 -10.64
N ASP A 48 0.48 11.27 -9.64
CA ASP A 48 1.67 11.45 -8.83
C ASP A 48 2.78 10.51 -9.33
N SER A 49 4.00 11.04 -9.38
CA SER A 49 5.21 10.25 -9.59
C SER A 49 6.04 10.20 -8.33
N VAL A 50 6.74 9.09 -8.12
CA VAL A 50 7.71 8.94 -7.04
C VAL A 50 9.12 8.98 -7.61
N TYR A 51 9.97 9.77 -6.98
CA TYR A 51 11.40 9.81 -7.23
C TYR A 51 12.12 9.20 -6.04
N ARG A 52 13.15 8.39 -6.30
CA ARG A 52 13.93 7.75 -5.25
C ARG A 52 15.42 7.98 -5.43
N ALA A 53 16.05 8.36 -4.33
CA ALA A 53 17.50 8.47 -4.22
C ALA A 53 17.95 7.89 -2.88
N MET A 54 19.24 7.59 -2.80
CA MET A 54 19.90 7.21 -1.55
C MET A 54 21.21 7.97 -1.42
N LEU A 55 21.54 8.37 -0.20
CA LEU A 55 22.81 9.03 0.11
C LEU A 55 23.56 8.27 1.19
N PRO A 56 24.88 8.08 1.05
CA PRO A 56 25.72 7.69 2.17
C PRO A 56 25.70 8.78 3.24
N ARG A 57 25.51 8.39 4.51
CA ARG A 57 25.54 9.34 5.64
C ARG A 57 26.83 10.15 5.70
N ALA A 58 27.97 9.54 5.35
CA ALA A 58 29.27 10.20 5.30
C ALA A 58 29.31 11.38 4.30
N VAL A 59 28.58 11.28 3.18
CA VAL A 59 28.48 12.36 2.19
C VAL A 59 27.67 13.52 2.76
N MET A 60 26.59 13.22 3.49
CA MET A 60 25.76 14.24 4.13
C MET A 60 26.53 15.06 5.17
N MET A 61 27.44 14.43 5.94
CA MET A 61 28.28 15.12 6.93
C MET A 61 29.15 16.25 6.34
N SER A 62 29.32 16.32 5.02
CA SER A 62 29.99 17.45 4.37
C SER A 62 29.17 18.75 4.38
N ARG A 63 27.89 18.70 4.77
CA ARG A 63 26.96 19.84 4.74
C ARG A 63 26.28 20.06 6.09
N PRO A 64 26.59 21.17 6.80
CA PRO A 64 26.01 21.48 8.09
C PRO A 64 24.47 21.55 8.10
N GLU A 65 23.84 21.93 6.99
CA GLU A 65 22.37 22.02 6.90
C GLU A 65 21.70 20.63 7.01
N THR A 66 22.45 19.55 6.81
CA THR A 66 21.94 18.18 6.94
C THR A 66 22.15 17.58 8.33
N ASP A 67 22.85 18.25 9.25
CA ASP A 67 23.19 17.71 10.57
C ASP A 67 21.96 17.28 11.37
N LYS A 68 20.89 18.09 11.33
CA LYS A 68 19.62 17.77 11.98
C LYS A 68 18.93 16.54 11.39
N LEU A 69 19.09 16.31 10.09
CA LEU A 69 18.57 15.11 9.44
C LEU A 69 19.37 13.90 9.96
N ILE A 70 20.70 14.00 9.95
CA ILE A 70 21.61 12.92 10.36
C ILE A 70 21.45 12.54 11.85
N SER A 71 21.08 13.49 12.71
CA SER A 71 20.99 13.30 14.16
C SER A 71 19.70 12.62 14.63
N THR A 72 18.74 12.34 13.75
CA THR A 72 17.45 11.74 14.13
C THR A 72 17.26 10.36 13.51
N ASP A 73 16.68 9.44 14.28
CA ASP A 73 16.25 8.12 13.81
C ASP A 73 14.81 8.14 13.27
N SER A 74 14.15 9.30 13.28
CA SER A 74 12.77 9.46 12.81
C SER A 74 12.70 9.85 11.34
N ALA A 75 11.69 9.35 10.64
CA ALA A 75 11.39 9.81 9.30
C ALA A 75 11.01 11.30 9.28
N GLN A 76 11.60 12.04 8.34
CA GLN A 76 11.40 13.46 8.14
C GLN A 76 10.54 13.66 6.91
N LEU A 77 9.37 14.28 7.07
CA LEU A 77 8.45 14.57 5.98
C LEU A 77 8.37 16.08 5.75
N PHE A 78 8.75 16.52 4.56
CA PHE A 78 8.65 17.89 4.09
C PHE A 78 7.53 17.96 3.05
N MET A 79 6.52 18.79 3.28
CA MET A 79 5.35 18.94 2.41
C MET A 79 5.32 20.35 1.84
N GLY A 80 4.97 20.47 0.56
CA GLY A 80 4.75 21.74 -0.10
C GLY A 80 3.80 21.60 -1.30
N PRO A 81 3.56 22.70 -2.02
CA PRO A 81 2.61 22.73 -3.12
C PRO A 81 2.92 21.67 -4.19
N LYS A 82 2.01 20.71 -4.36
CA LYS A 82 2.09 19.63 -5.36
C LYS A 82 3.28 18.67 -5.20
N ARG A 83 4.04 18.73 -4.10
CA ARG A 83 5.24 17.91 -3.89
C ARG A 83 5.57 17.70 -2.43
N ALA A 84 6.10 16.52 -2.12
CA ALA A 84 6.55 16.17 -0.79
C ALA A 84 7.85 15.36 -0.86
N LEU A 85 8.67 15.46 0.19
CA LEU A 85 9.91 14.71 0.36
C LEU A 85 9.90 14.00 1.72
N LEU A 86 10.01 12.68 1.68
CA LEU A 86 10.18 11.81 2.84
C LEU A 86 11.63 11.31 2.88
N ALA A 87 12.35 11.57 3.97
CA ALA A 87 13.71 11.13 4.17
C ALA A 87 13.91 10.43 5.52
N TYR A 88 14.64 9.33 5.53
CA TYR A 88 14.88 8.57 6.77
C TYR A 88 16.16 7.72 6.69
N PRO A 89 16.80 7.45 7.84
CA PRO A 89 17.96 6.57 7.89
C PRO A 89 17.55 5.12 7.65
N ILE A 90 18.36 4.40 6.90
CA ILE A 90 18.27 2.95 6.68
C ILE A 90 19.65 2.32 6.88
N ALA A 91 19.73 0.98 6.83
CA ALA A 91 20.98 0.24 6.97
C ALA A 91 21.79 0.65 8.23
N GLN A 92 21.11 0.67 9.39
CA GLN A 92 21.67 1.12 10.68
C GLN A 92 22.24 2.55 10.63
N GLY A 93 21.57 3.43 9.90
CA GLY A 93 21.97 4.82 9.74
C GLY A 93 23.14 5.06 8.78
N LYS A 94 23.64 4.05 8.07
CA LYS A 94 24.73 4.22 7.09
C LYS A 94 24.27 4.88 5.79
N LEU A 95 23.01 4.68 5.43
CA LEU A 95 22.39 5.23 4.23
C LEU A 95 21.16 6.04 4.61
N TYR A 96 20.85 7.06 3.81
CA TYR A 96 19.65 7.86 3.89
C TYR A 96 18.78 7.57 2.68
N ASN A 97 17.58 7.06 2.91
CA ASN A 97 16.59 6.91 1.85
C ASN A 97 15.90 8.26 1.64
N ILE A 98 15.74 8.65 0.37
CA ILE A 98 14.98 9.83 -0.04
C ILE A 98 13.88 9.35 -1.00
N ALA A 99 12.63 9.59 -0.63
CA ALA A 99 11.46 9.34 -1.46
C ALA A 99 10.71 10.65 -1.66
N ILE A 100 10.57 11.07 -2.89
CA ILE A 100 9.87 12.29 -3.28
C ILE A 100 8.58 11.88 -3.97
N THR A 101 7.48 12.51 -3.63
CA THR A 101 6.23 12.44 -4.42
C THR A 101 6.01 13.82 -5.05
N ALA A 102 5.69 13.88 -6.33
CA ALA A 102 5.30 15.11 -6.99
C ALA A 102 4.21 14.84 -8.02
N LEU A 103 3.27 15.78 -8.17
CA LEU A 103 2.31 15.74 -9.26
C LEU A 103 3.06 15.85 -10.59
N ASP A 104 2.80 14.92 -11.49
CA ASP A 104 3.33 14.96 -12.84
C ASP A 104 2.59 16.04 -13.63
N THR A 105 3.31 17.10 -14.02
CA THR A 105 2.75 18.19 -14.82
C THR A 105 2.66 17.83 -16.31
N ASN A 106 3.24 16.70 -16.72
CA ASN A 106 3.14 16.17 -18.07
C ASN A 106 2.90 14.65 -18.02
N PRO A 107 1.72 14.22 -17.53
CA PRO A 107 1.42 12.80 -17.39
C PRO A 107 1.53 12.16 -18.77
N SER A 108 2.50 11.26 -18.94
CA SER A 108 2.56 10.47 -20.16
C SER A 108 1.29 9.64 -20.22
N SER A 109 0.49 9.76 -21.29
CA SER A 109 -0.63 8.86 -21.58
C SER A 109 -0.17 7.42 -21.86
N ASP A 110 1.13 7.18 -21.77
CA ASP A 110 1.79 5.92 -22.02
C ASP A 110 1.63 4.97 -20.82
N THR A 111 0.66 4.07 -20.93
CA THR A 111 0.44 2.98 -19.99
C THR A 111 1.63 2.01 -19.92
N ASP A 112 2.56 2.04 -20.88
CA ASP A 112 3.74 1.18 -20.90
C ASP A 112 4.73 1.45 -19.76
N ARG A 113 4.55 2.56 -19.02
CA ARG A 113 5.37 2.90 -17.84
C ARG A 113 4.88 2.22 -16.56
N ILE A 114 3.67 1.66 -16.54
CA ILE A 114 3.13 0.98 -15.36
C ILE A 114 3.97 -0.27 -15.07
N GLY A 115 4.49 -0.37 -13.85
CA GLY A 115 5.38 -1.46 -13.45
C GLY A 115 6.85 -1.27 -13.88
N ARG A 116 7.22 -0.10 -14.42
CA ARG A 116 8.63 0.32 -14.56
C ARG A 116 9.04 1.13 -13.34
N TRP A 117 10.08 0.69 -12.63
CA TRP A 117 10.41 1.22 -11.29
C TRP A 117 11.69 2.06 -11.25
N ASN A 118 12.47 2.10 -12.33
CA ASN A 118 13.85 2.60 -12.32
C ASN A 118 14.19 3.52 -13.50
N ASP A 119 13.25 4.31 -14.00
CA ASP A 119 13.55 5.26 -15.08
C ASP A 119 14.52 6.34 -14.53
N PRO A 120 15.67 6.60 -15.18
CA PRO A 120 16.62 7.60 -14.69
C PRO A 120 16.05 9.02 -14.78
N VAL A 121 16.44 9.88 -13.85
CA VAL A 121 15.96 11.27 -13.72
C VAL A 121 17.11 12.25 -13.90
N ASP A 122 16.87 13.37 -14.59
CA ASP A 122 17.77 14.53 -14.55
C ASP A 122 17.76 15.13 -13.15
N ILE A 123 18.87 15.01 -12.42
CA ILE A 123 18.99 15.57 -11.05
C ILE A 123 18.71 17.08 -11.02
N ASN A 124 18.97 17.81 -12.11
CA ASN A 124 18.65 19.24 -12.15
C ASN A 124 17.14 19.49 -12.14
N GLU A 125 16.33 18.54 -12.61
CA GLU A 125 14.87 18.56 -12.47
C GLU A 125 14.48 18.58 -10.99
N LEU A 126 15.06 17.68 -10.18
CA LEU A 126 14.81 17.66 -8.73
C LEU A 126 15.22 18.96 -8.04
N LYS A 127 16.38 19.51 -8.41
CA LYS A 127 16.85 20.79 -7.85
C LYS A 127 15.90 21.95 -8.20
N ARG A 128 15.41 22.01 -9.43
CA ARG A 128 14.39 22.99 -9.85
C ARG A 128 13.08 22.79 -9.10
N LEU A 129 12.65 21.54 -8.96
CA LEU A 129 11.40 21.19 -8.29
C LEU A 129 11.40 21.63 -6.83
N PHE A 130 12.55 21.61 -6.14
CA PHE A 130 12.66 21.96 -4.72
C PHE A 130 13.41 23.28 -4.44
N HIS A 131 13.52 24.19 -5.41
CA HIS A 131 14.30 25.43 -5.29
C HIS A 131 13.78 26.41 -4.21
N ASP A 132 12.52 26.28 -3.82
CA ASP A 132 11.79 27.11 -2.86
C ASP A 132 11.60 26.42 -1.49
N PHE A 133 12.08 25.18 -1.33
CA PHE A 133 12.04 24.47 -0.06
C PHE A 133 13.11 24.98 0.91
N CYS A 134 13.02 24.58 2.19
CA CYS A 134 13.99 25.01 3.19
C CYS A 134 15.44 24.61 2.84
N PRO A 135 16.46 25.35 3.35
CA PRO A 135 17.87 25.08 3.04
C PRO A 135 18.32 23.64 3.31
N GLN A 136 17.70 22.96 4.27
CA GLN A 136 17.99 21.56 4.60
C GLN A 136 17.65 20.61 3.45
N VAL A 137 16.49 20.81 2.81
CA VAL A 137 16.05 20.02 1.65
C VAL A 137 16.90 20.35 0.43
N GLN A 138 17.15 21.63 0.17
CA GLN A 138 18.01 22.04 -0.94
C GLN A 138 19.45 21.48 -0.79
N SER A 139 20.00 21.53 0.42
CA SER A 139 21.31 20.99 0.75
C SER A 139 21.35 19.46 0.60
N LEU A 140 20.29 18.75 1.03
CA LEU A 140 20.17 17.30 0.85
C LEU A 140 20.13 16.92 -0.64
N LEU A 141 19.26 17.54 -1.43
CA LEU A 141 19.12 17.24 -2.87
C LEU A 141 20.35 17.66 -3.68
N GLY A 142 21.09 18.67 -3.21
CA GLY A 142 22.35 19.08 -3.82
C GLY A 142 23.48 18.04 -3.68
N LEU A 143 23.30 16.98 -2.90
CA LEU A 143 24.23 15.85 -2.77
C LEU A 143 23.81 14.63 -3.60
N VAL A 144 22.59 14.62 -4.16
CA VAL A 144 22.07 13.49 -4.94
C VAL A 144 22.74 13.46 -6.31
N GLU A 145 23.36 12.33 -6.66
CA GLU A 145 23.99 12.12 -7.96
C GLU A 145 23.14 11.27 -8.90
N THR A 146 22.37 10.32 -8.34
CA THR A 146 21.51 9.41 -9.10
C THR A 146 20.13 9.35 -8.48
N CYS A 147 19.12 9.35 -9.34
CA CYS A 147 17.73 9.22 -8.93
C CYS A 147 16.94 8.45 -9.98
N THR A 148 16.00 7.63 -9.52
CA THR A 148 15.02 6.98 -10.38
C THR A 148 13.63 7.55 -10.16
N LYS A 149 12.78 7.48 -11.19
CA LYS A 149 11.37 7.87 -11.15
C LYS A 149 10.50 6.70 -11.58
N TRP A 150 9.32 6.61 -10.99
CA TRP A 150 8.22 5.81 -11.51
C TRP A 150 6.88 6.50 -11.30
N THR A 151 5.93 6.20 -12.18
CA THR A 151 4.54 6.67 -12.05
C THR A 151 3.82 5.75 -11.07
N ILE A 152 3.11 6.34 -10.10
CA ILE A 152 2.26 5.55 -9.22
C ILE A 152 1.06 5.07 -10.03
N ALA A 153 0.69 3.81 -9.88
CA ALA A 153 -0.53 3.27 -10.44
C ALA A 153 -1.25 2.42 -9.40
N GLU A 154 -2.55 2.25 -9.58
CA GLU A 154 -3.39 1.43 -8.72
C GLU A 154 -4.28 0.51 -9.55
N VAL A 155 -4.65 -0.63 -8.98
CA VAL A 155 -5.69 -1.49 -9.52
C VAL A 155 -7.02 -0.99 -8.96
N PRO A 156 -8.02 -0.68 -9.82
CA PRO A 156 -9.34 -0.30 -9.33
C PRO A 156 -9.98 -1.44 -8.54
N PRO A 157 -10.90 -1.17 -7.60
CA PRO A 157 -11.60 -2.22 -6.88
C PRO A 157 -12.21 -3.25 -7.84
N LEU A 158 -11.79 -4.50 -7.67
CA LEU A 158 -12.20 -5.60 -8.52
C LEU A 158 -13.52 -6.19 -8.00
N GLU A 159 -14.43 -6.57 -8.89
CA GLU A 159 -15.71 -7.17 -8.51
C GLU A 159 -15.52 -8.49 -7.74
N THR A 160 -14.55 -9.31 -8.15
CA THR A 160 -14.14 -10.52 -7.45
C THR A 160 -12.63 -10.72 -7.55
N TRP A 161 -12.05 -11.44 -6.60
CA TRP A 161 -10.66 -11.88 -6.61
C TRP A 161 -10.51 -13.34 -7.01
N SER A 162 -11.61 -14.08 -7.22
CA SER A 162 -11.58 -15.51 -7.52
C SER A 162 -12.34 -15.85 -8.79
N SER A 163 -11.81 -16.80 -9.56
CA SER A 163 -12.46 -17.27 -10.79
C SER A 163 -13.75 -18.02 -10.47
N LYS A 164 -14.73 -18.00 -11.39
CA LYS A 164 -15.98 -18.76 -11.27
C LYS A 164 -15.77 -20.27 -11.08
N SER A 165 -14.68 -20.84 -11.59
CA SER A 165 -14.33 -22.26 -11.40
C SER A 165 -13.87 -22.59 -9.98
N GLY A 166 -13.56 -21.58 -9.16
CA GLY A 166 -13.00 -21.76 -7.82
C GLY A 166 -11.55 -22.25 -7.80
N ARG A 167 -10.84 -22.21 -8.93
CA ARG A 167 -9.46 -22.73 -9.06
C ARG A 167 -8.38 -21.67 -9.17
N VAL A 168 -8.74 -20.40 -9.30
CA VAL A 168 -7.80 -19.29 -9.45
C VAL A 168 -8.19 -18.17 -8.49
N VAL A 169 -7.21 -17.60 -7.79
CA VAL A 169 -7.40 -16.47 -6.87
C VAL A 169 -6.28 -15.44 -6.98
N LEU A 170 -6.61 -14.15 -6.91
CA LEU A 170 -5.68 -13.03 -6.91
C LEU A 170 -5.23 -12.68 -5.48
N LEU A 171 -3.98 -12.26 -5.34
CA LEU A 171 -3.37 -11.86 -4.07
C LEU A 171 -2.40 -10.68 -4.25
N GLY A 172 -2.34 -9.79 -3.26
CA GLY A 172 -1.44 -8.65 -3.27
C GLY A 172 -1.72 -7.69 -4.42
N ASP A 173 -0.68 -7.12 -5.02
CA ASP A 173 -0.80 -6.12 -6.09
C ASP A 173 -1.57 -6.64 -7.33
N ALA A 174 -1.62 -7.95 -7.56
CA ALA A 174 -2.44 -8.53 -8.61
C ALA A 174 -3.94 -8.28 -8.35
N ALA A 175 -4.37 -8.26 -7.09
CA ALA A 175 -5.74 -7.99 -6.66
C ALA A 175 -6.01 -6.51 -6.35
N HIS A 176 -5.06 -5.82 -5.73
CA HIS A 176 -5.32 -4.53 -5.08
C HIS A 176 -4.11 -3.60 -4.99
N ALA A 177 -3.25 -3.56 -6.01
CA ALA A 177 -2.17 -2.58 -6.05
C ALA A 177 -2.73 -1.17 -5.74
N MET A 178 -2.08 -0.47 -4.82
CA MET A 178 -2.62 0.76 -4.24
C MET A 178 -1.54 1.84 -4.13
N SER A 179 -2.01 3.07 -3.92
CA SER A 179 -1.13 4.18 -3.60
C SER A 179 -0.20 3.88 -2.40
N PRO A 180 1.09 4.28 -2.45
CA PRO A 180 2.07 3.97 -1.41
C PRO A 180 2.00 4.90 -0.19
N HIS A 181 1.10 5.90 -0.16
CA HIS A 181 1.14 6.96 0.87
C HIS A 181 0.70 6.53 2.28
N LEU A 182 0.42 5.24 2.50
CA LEU A 182 0.34 4.65 3.85
C LEU A 182 1.39 3.57 4.13
N ALA A 183 2.24 3.25 3.15
CA ALA A 183 3.22 2.16 3.22
C ALA A 183 2.60 0.80 3.61
N GLN A 184 1.38 0.51 3.12
CA GLN A 184 0.62 -0.70 3.49
C GLN A 184 0.50 -1.76 2.39
N GLY A 185 0.91 -1.50 1.14
CA GLY A 185 0.70 -2.47 0.05
C GLY A 185 1.27 -3.86 0.36
N SER A 186 2.55 -3.93 0.78
CA SER A 186 3.18 -5.20 1.16
C SER A 186 2.56 -5.82 2.42
N ALA A 187 2.16 -5.00 3.40
CA ALA A 187 1.48 -5.50 4.60
C ALA A 187 0.15 -6.15 4.22
N MET A 188 -0.63 -5.56 3.30
CA MET A 188 -1.89 -6.13 2.82
C MET A 188 -1.68 -7.46 2.10
N ALA A 189 -0.63 -7.60 1.27
CA ALA A 189 -0.30 -8.87 0.64
C ALA A 189 0.09 -9.97 1.64
N ILE A 190 0.79 -9.61 2.73
CA ILE A 190 1.13 -10.55 3.80
C ILE A 190 -0.13 -10.97 4.56
N GLU A 191 -0.98 -10.02 4.92
CA GLU A 191 -2.27 -10.31 5.54
C GLU A 191 -3.14 -11.20 4.64
N ASP A 192 -3.15 -10.97 3.32
CA ASP A 192 -3.87 -11.84 2.38
C ASP A 192 -3.36 -13.27 2.42
N ALA A 193 -2.04 -13.47 2.39
CA ALA A 193 -1.44 -14.81 2.42
C ALA A 193 -1.82 -15.55 3.71
N ALA A 194 -1.80 -14.84 4.85
CA ALA A 194 -2.21 -15.38 6.14
C ALA A 194 -3.70 -15.79 6.14
N VAL A 195 -4.60 -14.91 5.70
CA VAL A 195 -6.04 -15.20 5.68
C VAL A 195 -6.41 -16.26 4.66
N LEU A 196 -5.77 -16.27 3.48
CA LEU A 196 -5.95 -17.32 2.49
C LEU A 196 -5.52 -18.68 3.05
N GLY A 197 -4.40 -18.73 3.76
CA GLY A 197 -3.94 -19.94 4.47
C GLY A 197 -4.99 -20.48 5.45
N GLU A 198 -5.56 -19.62 6.30
CA GLU A 198 -6.65 -19.98 7.21
C GLU A 198 -7.89 -20.51 6.45
N CYS A 199 -8.25 -19.90 5.33
CA CYS A 199 -9.37 -20.36 4.50
C CYS A 199 -9.09 -21.74 3.87
N LEU A 200 -7.87 -21.98 3.40
CA LEU A 200 -7.48 -23.26 2.79
C LEU A 200 -7.42 -24.39 3.83
N GLN A 201 -7.05 -24.10 5.08
CA GLN A 201 -7.11 -25.07 6.17
C GLN A 201 -8.56 -25.57 6.44
N ARG A 202 -9.57 -24.75 6.14
CA ARG A 202 -10.99 -25.16 6.22
C ARG A 202 -11.38 -26.15 5.12
N VAL A 203 -10.71 -26.10 3.98
CA VAL A 203 -10.87 -27.08 2.91
C VAL A 203 -10.25 -28.41 3.33
N GLU A 204 -9.02 -28.39 3.86
CA GLU A 204 -8.34 -29.60 4.35
C GLU A 204 -9.11 -30.30 5.47
N SER A 205 -9.74 -29.53 6.36
CA SER A 205 -10.60 -30.06 7.43
C SER A 205 -12.02 -30.42 6.97
N THR A 206 -12.29 -30.40 5.66
CA THR A 206 -13.57 -30.74 5.02
C THR A 206 -14.77 -29.89 5.46
N GLN A 207 -14.50 -28.71 6.03
CA GLN A 207 -15.55 -27.78 6.47
C GLN A 207 -16.17 -27.02 5.30
N CYS A 208 -15.44 -26.89 4.19
CA CYS A 208 -15.94 -26.28 2.97
C CYS A 208 -15.19 -26.82 1.74
N ASN A 209 -15.66 -26.46 0.54
CA ASN A 209 -14.93 -26.69 -0.71
C ASN A 209 -14.07 -25.48 -1.07
N LEU A 210 -13.20 -25.64 -2.07
CA LEU A 210 -12.26 -24.60 -2.49
C LEU A 210 -12.97 -23.30 -2.91
N THR A 211 -14.04 -23.39 -3.72
CA THR A 211 -14.83 -22.22 -4.14
C THR A 211 -15.34 -21.42 -2.94
N GLN A 212 -15.87 -22.10 -1.93
CA GLN A 212 -16.38 -21.46 -0.73
C GLN A 212 -15.26 -20.80 0.10
N ALA A 213 -14.11 -21.46 0.24
CA ALA A 213 -12.95 -20.90 0.92
C ALA A 213 -12.46 -19.61 0.25
N LEU A 214 -12.40 -19.58 -1.09
CA LEU A 214 -12.00 -18.38 -1.84
C LEU A 214 -13.01 -17.24 -1.69
N GLN A 215 -14.31 -17.54 -1.63
CA GLN A 215 -15.34 -16.54 -1.34
C GLN A 215 -15.20 -15.96 0.08
N TRP A 216 -14.88 -16.78 1.07
CA TRP A 216 -14.65 -16.30 2.44
C TRP A 216 -13.39 -15.44 2.54
N TYR A 217 -12.30 -15.87 1.90
CA TYR A 217 -11.09 -15.05 1.77
C TYR A 217 -11.41 -13.66 1.21
N GLU A 218 -12.17 -13.62 0.11
CA GLU A 218 -12.59 -12.37 -0.51
C GLU A 218 -13.43 -11.50 0.45
N GLN A 219 -14.45 -12.08 1.09
CA GLN A 219 -15.33 -11.38 2.03
C GLN A 219 -14.61 -10.81 3.24
N ILE A 220 -13.59 -11.51 3.74
CA ILE A 220 -12.78 -11.08 4.88
C ILE A 220 -11.83 -9.94 4.48
N ARG A 221 -11.18 -10.07 3.31
CA ARG A 221 -10.05 -9.19 2.94
C ARG A 221 -10.45 -7.91 2.22
N LYS A 222 -11.40 -7.96 1.28
CA LYS A 222 -11.75 -6.81 0.45
C LYS A 222 -12.11 -5.56 1.24
N PRO A 223 -12.99 -5.61 2.27
CA PRO A 223 -13.36 -4.40 3.01
C PRO A 223 -12.17 -3.70 3.65
N ARG A 224 -11.22 -4.46 4.23
CA ARG A 224 -10.02 -3.90 4.87
C ARG A 224 -9.07 -3.30 3.84
N VAL A 225 -8.81 -4.02 2.75
CA VAL A 225 -7.93 -3.57 1.67
C VAL A 225 -8.47 -2.31 0.99
N GLU A 226 -9.75 -2.28 0.63
CA GLU A 226 -10.37 -1.12 -0.01
C GLU A 226 -10.38 0.11 0.92
N ARG A 227 -10.62 -0.10 2.22
CA ARG A 227 -10.52 0.97 3.23
C ARG A 227 -9.12 1.56 3.29
N ILE A 228 -8.09 0.72 3.34
CA ILE A 228 -6.69 1.15 3.43
C ILE A 228 -6.25 1.82 2.11
N ALA A 229 -6.63 1.28 0.95
CA ALA A 229 -6.35 1.90 -0.34
C ALA A 229 -7.01 3.30 -0.46
N GLY A 230 -8.25 3.44 0.01
CA GLY A 230 -8.95 4.73 0.07
C GLY A 230 -8.23 5.73 0.97
N LEU A 231 -7.79 5.31 2.16
CA LEU A 231 -7.01 6.16 3.07
C LEU A 231 -5.64 6.53 2.49
N ALA A 232 -4.98 5.62 1.77
CA ALA A 232 -3.72 5.91 1.10
C ALA A 232 -3.87 7.02 0.05
N ARG A 233 -4.93 6.96 -0.76
CA ARG A 233 -5.23 8.03 -1.71
C ARG A 233 -5.50 9.37 -1.02
N GLN A 234 -6.28 9.36 0.06
CA GLN A 234 -6.57 10.57 0.85
C GLN A 234 -5.30 11.15 1.49
N ASN A 235 -4.42 10.31 2.03
CA ASN A 235 -3.18 10.75 2.64
C ASN A 235 -2.23 11.38 1.61
N GLY A 236 -2.11 10.77 0.42
CA GLY A 236 -1.37 11.36 -0.71
C GLY A 236 -1.87 12.74 -1.09
N ALA A 237 -3.18 12.87 -1.32
CA ALA A 237 -3.79 14.17 -1.67
C ALA A 237 -3.54 15.24 -0.58
N SER A 238 -3.62 14.87 0.70
CA SER A 238 -3.35 15.75 1.83
C SER A 238 -1.88 16.22 1.91
N MET A 239 -0.93 15.41 1.41
CA MET A 239 0.49 15.76 1.38
C MET A 239 0.84 16.78 0.29
N LEU A 240 0.07 16.83 -0.80
CA LEU A 240 0.38 17.56 -2.02
C LEU A 240 -0.52 18.79 -2.25
N LEU A 241 -1.23 19.25 -1.22
CA LEU A 241 -2.12 20.42 -1.28
C LEU A 241 -1.37 21.67 -1.77
N GLU A 242 -2.05 22.47 -2.58
CA GLU A 242 -1.64 23.84 -2.91
C GLU A 242 -1.73 24.74 -1.68
N ASP A 243 -0.98 25.85 -1.68
CA ASP A 243 -1.10 26.84 -0.62
C ASP A 243 -2.52 27.42 -0.57
N GLY A 244 -3.13 27.42 0.61
CA GLY A 244 -4.50 27.85 0.81
C GLY A 244 -5.14 27.32 2.09
N PRO A 245 -6.44 27.59 2.31
CA PRO A 245 -7.13 27.26 3.56
C PRO A 245 -7.07 25.78 3.95
N GLU A 246 -7.14 24.87 2.97
CA GLU A 246 -7.05 23.42 3.20
C GLU A 246 -5.66 23.01 3.67
N GLN A 247 -4.61 23.57 3.08
CA GLN A 247 -3.22 23.35 3.44
C GLN A 247 -2.94 23.90 4.85
N GLU A 248 -3.41 25.11 5.17
CA GLU A 248 -3.27 25.68 6.50
C GLU A 248 -3.99 24.84 7.57
N GLN A 249 -5.17 24.31 7.23
CA GLN A 249 -5.91 23.44 8.13
C GLN A 249 -5.20 22.12 8.37
N ARG A 250 -4.56 21.55 7.34
CA ARG A 250 -3.68 20.38 7.45
C ARG A 250 -2.52 20.70 8.38
N ASP A 251 -1.80 21.80 8.16
CA ASP A 251 -0.65 22.20 8.98
C ASP A 251 -1.02 22.38 10.45
N ARG A 252 -2.15 23.06 10.76
CA ARG A 252 -2.65 23.21 12.14
C ARG A 252 -2.88 21.87 12.83
N LYS A 253 -3.46 20.88 12.12
CA LYS A 253 -3.71 19.53 12.67
C LYS A 253 -2.39 18.80 12.96
N PHE A 254 -1.43 18.89 12.06
CA PHE A 254 -0.11 18.29 12.26
C PHE A 254 0.66 18.95 13.41
N GLY A 255 0.64 20.29 13.50
CA GLY A 255 1.26 21.04 14.58
C GLY A 255 0.73 20.62 15.95
N ALA A 256 -0.59 20.54 16.12
CA ALA A 256 -1.21 20.10 17.38
C ALA A 256 -0.86 18.63 17.75
N SER A 257 -0.59 17.78 16.76
CA SER A 257 -0.21 16.38 16.99
C SER A 257 1.28 16.19 17.32
N LEU A 258 2.16 17.09 16.89
CA LEU A 258 3.60 17.01 17.18
C LEU A 258 3.90 17.22 18.67
N ASP A 259 3.19 18.16 19.31
CA ASP A 259 3.33 18.44 20.75
C ASP A 259 2.89 17.25 21.63
N ALA A 260 1.94 16.45 21.16
CA ALA A 260 1.44 15.28 21.89
C ALA A 260 2.30 14.01 21.73
N ASN A 261 3.02 13.87 20.60
CA ASN A 261 3.73 12.64 20.24
C ASN A 261 5.24 12.65 20.55
N GLN A 262 5.88 13.80 20.76
CA GLN A 262 7.33 13.87 21.03
C GLN A 262 7.77 13.21 22.35
N SER A 263 6.84 12.89 23.27
CA SER A 263 7.18 12.42 24.62
C SER A 263 6.96 10.91 24.87
N ARG A 264 6.52 10.11 23.90
CA ARG A 264 6.10 8.72 24.17
C ARG A 264 6.68 7.68 23.22
N VAL A 265 7.19 6.58 23.79
CA VAL A 265 7.62 5.39 23.05
C VAL A 265 6.40 4.79 22.34
N MET A 266 6.44 4.72 21.00
CA MET A 266 5.35 4.25 20.14
C MET A 266 4.73 2.92 20.61
N THR A 267 5.57 1.98 21.07
CA THR A 267 5.14 0.67 21.59
C THR A 267 4.16 0.77 22.76
N LYS A 268 4.42 1.67 23.73
CA LYS A 268 3.54 1.87 24.90
C LYS A 268 2.22 2.55 24.51
N VAL A 269 2.30 3.48 23.57
CA VAL A 269 1.14 4.20 23.03
C VAL A 269 0.17 3.24 22.33
N LEU A 270 0.70 2.29 21.56
CA LEU A 270 -0.12 1.29 20.87
C LEU A 270 -0.69 0.21 21.81
N SER A 271 -0.05 -0.10 22.93
CA SER A 271 -0.62 -1.09 23.88
C SER A 271 -1.85 -0.55 24.62
N GLU A 272 -1.92 0.77 24.87
CA GLU A 272 -2.98 1.41 25.65
C GLU A 272 -4.12 1.97 24.79
N ALA A 273 -3.87 2.21 23.49
CA ALA A 273 -4.85 2.77 22.58
C ALA A 273 -5.99 1.79 22.25
N VAL A 274 -7.20 2.32 22.12
CA VAL A 274 -8.35 1.62 21.52
C VAL A 274 -8.27 1.80 20.00
N ALA A 275 -8.33 0.69 19.26
CA ALA A 275 -8.33 0.72 17.80
C ALA A 275 -9.58 1.46 17.27
N ASP A 276 -9.37 2.44 16.40
CA ASP A 276 -10.47 3.13 15.70
C ASP A 276 -10.07 3.41 14.24
N GLN A 277 -10.82 2.83 13.31
CA GLN A 277 -10.61 2.99 11.87
C GLN A 277 -11.02 4.36 11.34
N ASN A 278 -11.81 5.12 12.10
CA ASN A 278 -12.28 6.46 11.75
C ASN A 278 -11.48 7.56 12.43
N ALA A 279 -10.56 7.20 13.33
CA ALA A 279 -9.68 8.16 13.98
C ALA A 279 -8.77 8.86 12.95
N PRO A 280 -8.40 10.13 13.18
CA PRO A 280 -7.50 10.84 12.29
C PRO A 280 -6.16 10.13 12.11
N TRP A 281 -5.60 10.24 10.91
CA TRP A 281 -4.29 9.70 10.58
C TRP A 281 -3.21 10.20 11.56
N ALA A 282 -2.21 9.35 11.85
CA ALA A 282 -1.14 9.56 12.83
C ALA A 282 -1.57 9.69 14.31
N THR A 283 -2.85 9.44 14.64
CA THR A 283 -3.27 9.29 16.05
C THR A 283 -2.94 7.89 16.60
N PRO A 284 -2.80 7.73 17.93
CA PRO A 284 -2.64 6.41 18.56
C PRO A 284 -3.74 5.40 18.19
N ALA A 285 -5.01 5.84 18.17
CA ALA A 285 -6.16 4.98 17.88
C ALA A 285 -6.13 4.46 16.44
N PHE A 286 -5.86 5.34 15.47
CA PHE A 286 -5.67 4.96 14.08
C PHE A 286 -4.47 4.03 13.89
N SER A 287 -3.34 4.35 14.52
CA SER A 287 -2.12 3.56 14.44
C SER A 287 -2.31 2.16 15.03
N LYS A 288 -3.08 2.03 16.12
CA LYS A 288 -3.45 0.75 16.71
C LYS A 288 -4.36 -0.07 15.79
N TRP A 289 -5.35 0.56 15.16
CA TRP A 289 -6.20 -0.10 14.18
C TRP A 289 -5.42 -0.59 12.95
N LEU A 290 -4.46 0.21 12.48
CA LEU A 290 -3.70 -0.13 11.28
C LEU A 290 -2.61 -1.18 11.57
N TYR A 291 -1.67 -0.86 12.47
CA TYR A 291 -0.47 -1.67 12.71
C TYR A 291 -0.66 -2.75 13.76
N GLY A 292 -1.63 -2.60 14.66
CA GLY A 292 -1.93 -3.58 15.70
C GLY A 292 -2.96 -4.64 15.29
N PHE A 293 -3.30 -4.69 14.01
CA PHE A 293 -4.28 -5.64 13.48
C PHE A 293 -3.69 -7.05 13.42
N ASP A 294 -4.42 -8.01 13.98
CA ASP A 294 -4.10 -9.43 13.91
C ASP A 294 -4.98 -10.09 12.85
N ALA A 295 -4.43 -10.24 11.64
CA ALA A 295 -5.16 -10.76 10.50
C ALA A 295 -5.56 -12.23 10.67
N LEU A 296 -4.75 -13.04 11.34
CA LEU A 296 -5.06 -14.44 11.60
C LEU A 296 -6.23 -14.57 12.57
N LYS A 297 -6.16 -13.85 13.70
CA LYS A 297 -7.23 -13.87 14.69
C LYS A 297 -8.55 -13.33 14.14
N ASP A 298 -8.52 -12.24 13.38
CA ASP A 298 -9.73 -11.70 12.72
C ASP A 298 -10.32 -12.70 11.72
N ALA A 299 -9.48 -13.35 10.90
CA ALA A 299 -9.91 -14.38 9.97
C ALA A 299 -10.55 -15.58 10.67
N GLN A 300 -9.93 -16.11 11.73
CA GLN A 300 -10.48 -17.23 12.50
C GLN A 300 -11.88 -16.93 13.04
N ILE A 301 -12.06 -15.76 13.68
CA ILE A 301 -13.36 -15.33 14.22
C ILE A 301 -14.41 -15.20 13.10
N ARG A 302 -14.05 -14.60 11.96
CA ARG A 302 -14.98 -14.43 10.83
C ARG A 302 -15.32 -15.76 10.17
N LEU A 303 -14.36 -16.67 10.01
CA LEU A 303 -14.57 -18.00 9.46
C LEU A 303 -15.48 -18.86 10.35
N GLU A 304 -15.34 -18.78 11.67
CA GLU A 304 -16.29 -19.43 12.60
C GLU A 304 -17.72 -18.94 12.38
N ARG A 305 -17.92 -17.63 12.22
CA ARG A 305 -19.25 -17.06 11.94
C ARG A 305 -19.77 -17.50 10.57
N LEU A 306 -18.95 -17.42 9.53
CA LEU A 306 -19.34 -17.77 8.16
C LEU A 306 -19.68 -19.26 8.01
N SER A 307 -18.92 -20.14 8.67
CA SER A 307 -19.22 -21.57 8.72
C SER A 307 -20.47 -21.88 9.56
N GLY A 308 -20.68 -21.18 10.67
CA GLY A 308 -21.88 -21.30 11.50
C GLY A 308 -23.16 -20.84 10.79
N LEU A 309 -23.10 -19.73 10.05
CA LEU A 309 -24.20 -19.20 9.25
C LEU A 309 -24.63 -20.12 8.10
N GLN A 310 -23.80 -21.10 7.69
CA GLN A 310 -24.26 -22.14 6.77
C GLN A 310 -25.06 -23.24 7.47
N ASN A 311 -24.74 -23.53 8.73
CA ASN A 311 -25.47 -24.54 9.52
C ASN A 311 -26.83 -24.04 10.00
N SER A 312 -27.00 -22.73 10.15
CA SER A 312 -28.28 -22.08 10.39
C SER A 312 -28.76 -21.44 9.09
N GLN A 313 -29.81 -21.94 8.44
CA GLN A 313 -30.42 -21.30 7.26
C GLN A 313 -30.80 -19.83 7.58
N VAL A 314 -29.94 -18.87 7.25
CA VAL A 314 -30.21 -17.45 7.47
C VAL A 314 -30.00 -16.70 6.16
N THR A 315 -31.02 -15.93 5.76
CA THR A 315 -31.11 -15.26 4.47
C THR A 315 -30.24 -14.00 4.42
N SER A 316 -29.86 -13.64 3.19
CA SER A 316 -28.91 -12.59 2.76
C SER A 316 -29.16 -11.15 3.26
N ALA A 317 -30.18 -10.91 4.09
CA ALA A 317 -30.51 -9.59 4.65
C ALA A 317 -29.65 -9.23 5.89
N GLU A 318 -29.14 -10.21 6.63
CA GLU A 318 -28.40 -9.96 7.88
C GLU A 318 -26.91 -9.61 7.67
N LEU A 319 -26.35 -9.89 6.49
CA LEU A 319 -24.94 -9.67 6.15
C LEU A 319 -24.54 -8.19 5.96
N ARG A 320 -25.50 -7.25 5.91
CA ARG A 320 -25.23 -5.82 5.66
C ARG A 320 -25.20 -4.94 6.92
N ALA A 321 -25.50 -5.48 8.10
CA ALA A 321 -25.81 -4.67 9.27
C ALA A 321 -24.63 -4.39 10.24
N THR A 322 -23.40 -4.80 9.93
CA THR A 322 -22.25 -4.54 10.83
C THR A 322 -21.00 -4.13 10.05
N ASN A 323 -20.95 -2.85 9.66
CA ASN A 323 -19.74 -2.11 9.30
C ASN A 323 -19.44 -1.09 10.40
#